data_AF-A0A4Y8BX63-F1
#
_entry.id   AF-A0A4Y8BX63-F1
#
_cell.length_a   1.000
_cell.length_b   1.000
_cell.length_c   1.000
_cell.angle_alpha   90.00
_cell.angle_beta   90.00
_cell.angle_gamma   90.00
#
_symmetry.space_group_name_H-M   'P 1'
#
loop_
_entity.id
_entity.type
_entity.pdbx_description
1 polymer ?
#
loop_
_entity_poly.entity_id
_entity_poly.type
_entity_poly.pdbx_seq_one_letter_code
_entity_poly.pdbx_strand_id
1 'polypeptide(L)' 'AAQIFYKDKKILHDKVEQMLELLSIEPIRLRKGLSLSGGERRRCEIARSLMCEPKFLLLDEPFAGVDPIA' A
#
# COMPACT_ATOMS: atom_id res chain seq x y z
N ALA A 1 -8.34 8.08 0.02
CA ALA A 1 -8.78 7.09 -0.99
C ALA A 1 -9.69 6.06 -0.36
N ALA A 2 -9.18 5.14 0.48
CA ALA A 2 -9.96 4.03 1.04
C ALA A 2 -11.32 4.40 1.68
N GLN A 3 -11.39 5.46 2.49
CA GLN A 3 -12.64 5.93 3.12
C GLN A 3 -13.74 6.32 2.12
N ILE A 4 -13.39 6.62 0.87
CA ILE A 4 -14.36 6.95 -0.19
C ILE A 4 -15.01 5.67 -0.73
N PHE A 5 -14.26 4.55 -0.77
CA PHE A 5 -14.71 3.28 -1.33
C PHE A 5 -15.41 2.40 -0.30
N TYR A 6 -14.99 2.46 0.97
CA TYR A 6 -15.57 1.65 2.05
C TYR A 6 -16.33 2.55 3.04
N LYS A 7 -17.67 2.48 2.99
CA LYS A 7 -18.55 3.19 3.92
C LYS A 7 -18.60 2.54 5.30
N ASP A 8 -18.51 1.21 5.35
CA ASP A 8 -18.45 0.46 6.60
C ASP A 8 -17.04 0.55 7.19
N LYS A 9 -16.94 1.06 8.42
CA LYS A 9 -15.66 1.24 9.12
C LYS A 9 -14.96 -0.09 9.44
N LYS A 10 -15.71 -1.16 9.69
CA LYS A 10 -15.14 -2.47 9.97
C LYS A 10 -14.51 -3.05 8.70
N ILE A 11 -15.23 -3.00 7.58
CA ILE A 11 -14.70 -3.46 6.28
C ILE A 11 -13.47 -2.64 5.88
N LEU A 12 -13.53 -1.31 6.06
CA LEU A 12 -12.38 -0.45 5.81
C LEU A 12 -11.16 -0.87 6.64
N HIS A 13 -11.35 -1.08 7.94
CA HIS A 13 -10.29 -1.49 8.84
C HIS A 13 -9.66 -2.82 8.39
N ASP A 14 -10.49 -3.83 8.13
CA ASP A 14 -10.03 -5.16 7.71
C ASP A 14 -9.24 -5.10 6.39
N LYS A 15 -9.67 -4.26 5.44
CA LYS A 15 -8.95 -4.03 4.17
C LYS A 15 -7.62 -3.32 4.39
N VAL A 16 -7.56 -2.35 5.30
CA VAL A 16 -6.31 -1.65 5.64
C VAL A 16 -5.32 -2.63 6.27
N GLU A 17 -5.76 -3.45 7.24
CA GLU A 17 -4.92 -4.49 7.85
C GLU A 17 -4.37 -5.45 6.78
N GLN A 18 -5.24 -5.93 5.89
CA GLN A 18 -4.84 -6.82 4.80
C GLN A 18 -3.75 -6.19 3.91
N MET A 19 -3.87 -4.91 3.55
CA MET A 19 -2.87 -4.25 2.71
C MET A 19 -1.54 -4.01 3.41
N LEU A 20 -1.57 -3.74 4.71
CA LEU A 20 -0.36 -3.49 5.50
C LEU A 20 0.45 -4.77 5.68
N GLU A 21 -0.24 -5.89 5.90
CA GLU A 21 0.37 -7.22 5.93
C GLU A 21 0.91 -7.62 4.55
N LEU A 22 0.07 -7.54 3.51
CA LEU A 22 0.41 -7.94 2.14
C LEU A 22 1.68 -7.25 1.61
N LEU A 23 1.88 -5.97 1.94
CA LEU A 23 3.05 -5.20 1.51
C LEU A 23 4.12 -5.02 2.58
N SER A 24 4.00 -5.73 3.72
CA SER A 24 4.97 -5.68 4.81
C SER A 24 5.32 -4.24 5.24
N ILE A 25 4.28 -3.42 5.41
CA ILE A 25 4.38 -2.00 5.80
C ILE A 25 3.67 -1.70 7.12
N GLU A 26 3.23 -2.71 7.87
CA GLU A 26 2.65 -2.44 9.20
C GLU A 26 3.60 -1.69 10.16
N PRO A 27 4.91 -2.00 10.24
CA PRO A 27 5.83 -1.27 11.13
C PRO A 27 5.93 0.25 10.87
N ILE A 28 5.46 0.70 9.70
CA ILE A 28 5.51 2.10 9.27
C ILE A 28 4.16 2.80 9.28
N ARG A 29 3.07 2.13 9.66
CA ARG A 29 1.68 2.66 9.67
C ARG A 29 1.53 4.05 10.29
N LEU A 30 2.24 4.31 11.40
CA LEU A 30 2.14 5.57 12.14
C LEU A 30 3.22 6.59 11.75
N ARG A 31 4.13 6.24 10.83
CA ARG A 31 5.18 7.15 10.37
C ARG A 31 4.60 8.15 9.38
N LYS A 32 5.14 9.37 9.37
CA LYS A 32 4.77 10.39 8.37
C LYS A 32 5.31 9.95 7.01
N GLY A 33 4.53 10.18 5.94
CA GLY A 33 4.94 9.81 4.58
C GLY A 33 6.30 10.38 4.14
N LEU A 34 6.70 11.55 4.67
CA LEU A 34 7.99 12.19 4.40
C LEU A 34 9.19 11.47 5.05
N SER A 35 8.97 10.66 6.09
CA SER A 35 10.03 9.94 6.80
C SER A 35 10.20 8.49 6.30
N LEU A 36 9.48 8.10 5.25
CA LEU A 36 9.59 6.77 4.64
C LEU A 36 10.79 6.72 3.70
N SER A 37 11.52 5.61 3.71
CA SER A 37 12.48 5.29 2.65
C SER A 37 11.79 5.20 1.28
N GLY A 38 12.55 5.27 0.19
CA GLY A 38 12.00 5.15 -1.16
C GLY A 38 11.18 3.87 -1.38
N GLY A 39 11.69 2.72 -0.92
CA GLY A 39 11.01 1.44 -1.02
C GLY A 39 9.74 1.37 -0.15
N GLU A 40 9.79 1.87 1.08
CA GLU A 40 8.61 1.95 1.96
C GLU A 40 7.51 2.84 1.36
N ARG A 41 7.89 4.00 0.81
CA ARG A 41 6.97 4.91 0.13
C ARG A 41 6.34 4.23 -1.08
N ARG A 42 7.13 3.56 -1.92
CA ARG A 42 6.63 2.81 -3.08
C ARG A 42 5.59 1.76 -2.66
N ARG A 43 5.89 0.96 -1.63
CA ARG A 43 4.94 -0.04 -1.10
C ARG A 43 3.67 0.61 -0.55
N CYS A 44 3.78 1.70 0.20
CA CYS A 44 2.63 2.46 0.68
C CYS A 44 1.75 3.00 -0.47
N GLU A 45 2.36 3.47 -1.55
CA GLU A 45 1.66 3.94 -2.75
C GLU A 45 0.93 2.80 -3.47
N ILE A 46 1.56 1.62 -3.59
CA ILE A 46 0.91 0.42 -4.14
C ILE A 46 -0.29 0.00 -3.28
N ALA A 47 -0.13 -0.09 -1.94
CA ALA A 47 -1.23 -0.39 -1.03
C ALA A 47 -2.40 0.58 -1.24
N ARG A 48 -2.10 1.88 -1.30
CA ARG A 48 -3.12 2.93 -1.50
C ARG A 48 -3.87 2.76 -2.82
N SER A 49 -3.19 2.38 -3.90
CA SER A 49 -3.82 2.15 -5.21
C SER A 49 -4.71 0.90 -5.19
N LEU A 50 -4.29 -0.16 -4.49
CA LEU A 50 -5.05 -1.41 -4.35
C LEU A 50 -6.32 -1.26 -3.50
N MET A 51 -6.37 -0.29 -2.58
CA MET A 51 -7.56 -0.05 -1.75
C MET A 51 -8.84 0.20 -2.57
N CYS A 52 -8.72 0.69 -3.81
CA CYS A 52 -9.87 0.96 -4.68
C CYS A 52 -10.38 -0.28 -5.44
N GLU A 53 -9.81 -1.47 -5.19
CA GLU A 53 -10.10 -2.72 -5.91
C GLU A 53 -10.11 -2.54 -7.44
N PRO A 54 -9.04 -1.96 -8.03
CA PRO A 54 -9.03 -1.67 -9.45
C PRO A 54 -9.02 -2.96 -10.27
N LYS A 55 -9.81 -2.99 -11.36
CA LYS A 55 -9.78 -4.10 -12.33
C LYS A 55 -8.43 -4.23 -13.05
N PHE A 56 -7.73 -3.11 -13.21
CA PHE A 56 -6.43 -3.02 -13.86
C PHE A 56 -5.52 -2.11 -13.04
N LEU A 57 -4.30 -2.55 -12.76
CA LEU A 57 -3.27 -1.77 -12.10
C LEU A 57 -2.13 -1.54 -13.07
N LEU A 58 -1.95 -0.28 -13.51
CA LEU A 58 -0.81 0.11 -14.34
C LEU A 58 0.34 0.49 -13.42
N LEU A 59 1.48 -0.15 -13.61
CA LEU A 59 2.70 0.09 -12.85
C LEU A 59 3.80 0.44 -13.82
N ASP A 60 4.32 1.65 -13.72
CA ASP A 60 5.49 2.06 -14.49
C ASP A 60 6.75 1.78 -13.66
N GLU A 61 7.59 0.86 -14.12
CA GLU A 61 8.80 0.39 -13.44
C GLU A 61 8.62 0.07 -11.93
N PRO A 62 7.71 -0.84 -11.53
CA PRO A 62 7.42 -1.13 -10.11
C PRO A 62 8.60 -1.67 -9.31
N PHE A 63 9.57 -2.29 -9.99
CA PHE A 63 10.70 -3.00 -9.38
C PHE A 63 12.06 -2.42 -9.74
N ALA A 64 12.11 -1.23 -10.37
CA ALA A 64 13.38 -0.60 -10.69
C ALA A 64 14.20 -0.37 -9.41
N GLY A 65 15.43 -0.88 -9.38
CA GLY A 65 16.33 -0.80 -8.23
C GLY A 65 16.02 -1.75 -7.07
N VAL A 66 15.11 -2.72 -7.25
CA VAL A 66 14.94 -3.84 -6.32
C VAL A 66 15.88 -4.96 -6.75
N ASP A 67 16.84 -5.31 -5.90
CA ASP A 67 17.70 -6.47 -6.15
C ASP A 67 16.84 -7.74 -6.28
N PRO A 68 17.04 -8.56 -7.32
CA PRO A 68 16.31 -9.81 -7.45
C PRO A 68 16.62 -10.68 -6.25
N ILE A 69 15.58 -11.33 -5.70
CA ILE A 69 15.75 -12.35 -4.68
C ILE A 69 16.55 -13.48 -5.34
N ALA A 70 17.81 -13.65 -4.91
CA ALA A 70 18.66 -14.79 -5.24
C ALA A 70 18.30 -16.00 -4.36
#